data_AF-A0A1X1YZZ3-F1
#
_entry.id   AF-A0A1X1YZZ3-F1
#
_cell.length_a   1.000
_cell.length_b   1.000
_cell.length_c   1.000
_cell.angle_alpha   90.00
_cell.angle_beta   90.00
_cell.angle_gamma   90.00
#
_symmetry.space_group_name_H-M   'P 1'
#
loop_
_entity.id
_entity.type
_entity.pdbx_description
1 polymer ?
#
loop_
_entity_poly.entity_id
_entity_poly.type
_entity_poly.pdbx_seq_one_letter_code
_entity_poly.pdbx_strand_id
1 'polypeptide(L)'
;MNPRSKILITAAELAELLRAGDPVTLLDVRWSLEAPDGRQAYLDGHLPGAVYVSLEDELSDHAASGLGRHPLPTGRSLEAAVRRWGVRRNRPVVVYDDWNRAASARLWWLLTTSGLSHVRILDGGLSAWTRAGGELETGDVCPEPGNATLLPEDLYDGLQPTLTADEAGDGARTGSLALLDARAPERFRAEVEPIDAAAGHIPGAKNLPFTALLAADGTFLPDDAITGLLLERGIGADDPVGAYCGSGISATVIVAALAAVGRSAAMFPGSWSQWSADPSRPVARGEE
;
A
#
# COMPACT_ATOMS: atom_id res chain seq x y z
N MET A 1 -18.17 4.16 -14.05
CA MET A 1 -17.78 4.17 -12.62
C MET A 1 -16.46 4.91 -12.52
N ASN A 2 -16.40 5.97 -11.71
CA ASN A 2 -15.21 6.78 -11.47
C ASN A 2 -14.04 5.87 -11.02
N PRO A 3 -12.81 5.98 -11.57
CA PRO A 3 -11.65 5.24 -11.07
C PRO A 3 -11.51 5.33 -9.54
N ARG A 4 -11.73 6.50 -8.96
CA ARG A 4 -11.65 6.74 -7.51
C ARG A 4 -12.56 5.79 -6.72
N SER A 5 -13.81 5.62 -7.12
CA SER A 5 -14.75 4.76 -6.38
C SER A 5 -14.51 3.26 -6.56
N LYS A 6 -13.61 2.87 -7.47
CA LYS A 6 -13.09 1.50 -7.56
C LYS A 6 -11.96 1.24 -6.57
N ILE A 7 -11.24 2.28 -6.15
CA ILE A 7 -10.08 2.19 -5.26
C ILE A 7 -10.43 2.57 -3.84
N LEU A 8 -11.28 3.58 -3.64
CA LEU A 8 -11.62 4.17 -2.37
C LEU A 8 -13.11 3.98 -2.06
N ILE A 9 -13.42 3.89 -0.77
CA ILE A 9 -14.77 3.98 -0.22
C ILE A 9 -14.77 4.94 0.96
N THR A 10 -15.75 5.84 1.01
CA THR A 10 -15.91 6.75 2.15
C THR A 10 -16.55 6.05 3.35
N ALA A 11 -16.34 6.58 4.55
CA ALA A 11 -17.01 6.08 5.76
C ALA A 11 -18.55 6.10 5.63
N ALA A 12 -19.11 7.12 4.98
CA ALA A 12 -20.55 7.23 4.75
C ALA A 12 -21.06 6.12 3.81
N GLU A 13 -20.38 5.87 2.69
CA GLU A 13 -20.74 4.78 1.77
C GLU A 13 -20.61 3.41 2.44
N LEU A 14 -19.58 3.21 3.27
CA LEU A 14 -19.42 1.97 4.01
C LEU A 14 -20.55 1.77 5.03
N ALA A 15 -20.94 2.83 5.74
CA ALA A 15 -22.03 2.78 6.70
C ALA A 15 -23.38 2.46 6.02
N GLU A 16 -23.62 3.00 4.82
CA GLU A 16 -24.80 2.64 4.00
C GLU A 16 -24.78 1.15 3.61
N LEU A 17 -23.65 0.63 3.14
CA LEU A 17 -23.51 -0.79 2.78
C LEU A 17 -23.80 -1.71 3.97
N LEU A 18 -23.24 -1.39 5.14
CA LEU A 18 -23.46 -2.17 6.36
C LEU A 18 -24.93 -2.09 6.82
N ARG A 19 -25.58 -0.92 6.75
CA ARG A 19 -27.00 -0.76 7.09
C ARG A 19 -27.94 -1.47 6.11
N ALA A 20 -27.58 -1.55 4.84
CA ALA A 20 -28.34 -2.30 3.84
C ALA A 20 -28.28 -3.82 4.05
N GLY A 21 -27.35 -4.30 4.90
CA GLY A 21 -27.09 -5.73 5.09
C GLY A 21 -26.36 -6.36 3.90
N ASP A 22 -25.72 -5.55 3.06
CA ASP A 22 -24.95 -6.04 1.92
C ASP A 22 -23.68 -6.74 2.40
N PRO A 23 -23.38 -7.96 1.92
CA PRO A 23 -22.24 -8.71 2.42
C PRO A 23 -20.92 -8.07 1.98
N VAL A 24 -20.12 -7.60 2.94
CA VAL A 24 -18.78 -7.03 2.75
C VAL A 24 -17.78 -7.71 3.68
N THR A 25 -16.55 -7.91 3.22
CA THR A 25 -15.44 -8.34 4.09
C THR A 25 -14.64 -7.13 4.52
N LEU A 26 -14.47 -6.91 5.82
CA LEU A 26 -13.69 -5.80 6.36
C LEU A 26 -12.37 -6.35 6.91
N LEU A 27 -11.26 -5.76 6.50
CA LEU A 27 -9.91 -6.16 6.93
C LEU A 27 -9.21 -4.98 7.61
N ASP A 28 -8.86 -5.16 8.88
CA ASP A 28 -8.06 -4.24 9.68
C ASP A 28 -6.59 -4.65 9.59
N VAL A 29 -5.75 -3.80 9.00
CA VAL A 29 -4.31 -4.03 8.86
C VAL A 29 -3.52 -2.93 9.56
N ARG A 30 -3.89 -2.60 10.79
CA ARG A 30 -3.15 -1.63 11.59
C ARG A 30 -1.69 -2.03 11.78
N TRP A 31 -0.82 -1.10 11.41
CA TRP A 31 0.64 -1.22 11.47
C TRP A 31 1.27 0.17 11.39
N SER A 32 2.32 0.40 12.16
CA SER A 32 3.21 1.55 12.01
C SER A 32 4.65 1.15 12.31
N LEU A 33 5.61 2.01 11.96
CA LEU A 33 7.02 1.75 12.29
C LEU A 33 7.28 1.66 13.81
N GLU A 34 6.50 2.38 14.62
CA GLU A 34 6.64 2.39 16.09
C GLU A 34 5.88 1.25 16.76
N ALA A 35 4.78 0.81 16.14
CA ALA A 35 3.91 -0.27 16.61
C ALA A 35 3.55 -1.19 15.43
N PRO A 36 4.44 -2.14 15.05
CA PRO A 36 4.21 -3.03 13.91
C PRO A 36 3.15 -4.10 14.21
N ASP A 37 2.95 -4.48 15.48
CA ASP A 37 1.84 -5.33 15.90
C ASP A 37 0.64 -4.47 16.31
N GLY A 38 -0.33 -4.35 15.40
CA GLY A 38 -1.60 -3.65 15.63
C GLY A 38 -2.68 -4.48 16.32
N ARG A 39 -2.40 -5.74 16.68
CA ARG A 39 -3.43 -6.68 17.15
C ARG A 39 -4.12 -6.23 18.42
N GLN A 40 -3.39 -5.67 19.38
CA GLN A 40 -4.01 -5.20 20.62
C GLN A 40 -4.97 -4.04 20.35
N ALA A 41 -4.58 -3.08 19.52
CA ALA A 41 -5.44 -1.96 19.15
C ALA A 41 -6.69 -2.44 18.39
N TYR A 42 -6.57 -3.51 17.60
CA TYR A 42 -7.69 -4.24 17.00
C TYR A 42 -8.67 -4.80 18.04
N LEU A 43 -8.17 -5.56 19.01
CA LEU A 43 -9.01 -6.13 20.05
C LEU A 43 -9.74 -5.05 20.88
N ASP A 44 -9.10 -3.90 21.06
CA ASP A 44 -9.64 -2.78 21.85
C ASP A 44 -10.73 -1.99 21.11
N GLY A 45 -10.81 -2.10 19.78
CA GLY A 45 -11.82 -1.40 18.98
C GLY A 45 -11.55 -1.45 17.48
N HIS A 46 -12.47 -2.02 16.70
CA HIS A 46 -12.38 -2.15 15.25
C HIS A 46 -13.76 -1.96 14.59
N LEU A 47 -13.80 -1.79 13.27
CA LEU A 47 -15.06 -1.73 12.52
C LEU A 47 -15.87 -3.03 12.71
N PRO A 48 -17.22 -2.97 12.82
CA PRO A 48 -18.05 -4.16 13.07
C PRO A 48 -17.80 -5.30 12.08
N GLY A 49 -17.45 -6.48 12.58
CA GLY A 49 -17.13 -7.67 11.79
C GLY A 49 -15.79 -7.63 11.05
N ALA A 50 -14.92 -6.64 11.31
CA ALA A 50 -13.59 -6.59 10.72
C ALA A 50 -12.66 -7.66 11.27
N VAL A 51 -11.82 -8.21 10.40
CA VAL A 51 -10.83 -9.24 10.74
C VAL A 51 -9.44 -8.60 10.74
N TYR A 52 -8.64 -8.91 11.76
CA TYR A 52 -7.25 -8.45 11.83
C TYR A 52 -6.37 -9.17 10.81
N VAL A 53 -5.46 -8.41 10.19
CA VAL A 53 -4.45 -8.87 9.23
C VAL A 53 -3.08 -8.39 9.71
N SER A 54 -2.17 -9.33 9.97
CA SER A 54 -0.79 -8.98 10.34
C SER A 54 0.03 -8.63 9.10
N LEU A 55 0.56 -7.40 9.03
CA LEU A 55 1.42 -7.00 7.92
C LEU A 55 2.74 -7.78 7.91
N GLU A 56 3.34 -7.98 9.08
CA GLU A 56 4.61 -8.67 9.22
C GLU A 56 4.44 -10.18 8.96
N ASP A 57 3.38 -10.81 9.47
CA ASP A 57 3.26 -12.27 9.38
C ASP A 57 2.51 -12.76 8.13
N GLU A 58 1.60 -11.97 7.57
CA GLU A 58 0.72 -12.42 6.49
C GLU A 58 0.90 -11.65 5.18
N LEU A 59 1.48 -10.45 5.22
CA LEU A 59 1.72 -9.60 4.03
C LEU A 59 3.21 -9.46 3.66
N SER A 60 4.06 -10.21 4.37
CA SER A 60 5.51 -10.23 4.18
C SER A 60 6.06 -11.65 4.34
N ASP A 61 7.07 -12.02 3.56
CA ASP A 61 7.84 -13.26 3.75
C ASP A 61 9.25 -12.95 4.26
N HIS A 62 9.40 -12.89 5.59
CA HIS A 62 10.69 -12.62 6.22
C HIS A 62 11.68 -13.80 6.15
N ALA A 63 11.26 -14.97 5.65
CA ALA A 63 12.19 -16.06 5.37
C ALA A 63 12.93 -15.84 4.03
N ALA A 64 12.40 -14.99 3.13
CA ALA A 64 13.05 -14.66 1.88
C ALA A 64 14.22 -13.67 2.09
N SER A 65 15.38 -14.00 1.52
CA SER A 65 16.59 -13.17 1.60
C SER A 65 16.83 -12.38 0.31
N GLY A 66 17.37 -11.17 0.42
CA GLY A 66 17.81 -10.38 -0.75
C GLY A 66 16.68 -9.67 -1.51
N LEU A 67 15.45 -9.68 -0.97
CA LEU A 67 14.26 -9.08 -1.57
C LEU A 67 13.74 -7.85 -0.79
N GLY A 68 14.61 -7.22 0.01
CA GLY A 68 14.26 -6.12 0.90
C GLY A 68 13.79 -6.58 2.29
N ARG A 69 13.38 -5.64 3.15
CA ARG A 69 12.95 -5.93 4.53
C ARG A 69 11.54 -6.49 4.65
N HIS A 70 10.66 -6.20 3.68
CA HIS A 70 9.29 -6.74 3.62
C HIS A 70 9.04 -7.42 2.26
N PRO A 71 9.73 -8.55 1.97
CA PRO A 71 9.53 -9.32 0.74
C PRO A 71 8.07 -9.70 0.56
N LEU A 72 7.60 -9.84 -0.68
CA LEU A 72 6.23 -10.25 -0.95
C LEU A 72 6.01 -11.68 -0.44
N PRO A 73 4.84 -12.00 0.13
CA PRO A 73 4.48 -13.37 0.42
C PRO A 73 4.30 -14.15 -0.90
N THR A 74 4.42 -15.47 -0.84
CA THR A 74 3.99 -16.30 -1.97
C THR A 74 2.47 -16.21 -2.14
N GLY A 75 1.98 -16.28 -3.39
CA GLY A 75 0.55 -16.25 -3.68
C GLY A 75 -0.23 -17.35 -2.95
N ARG A 76 0.40 -18.51 -2.72
CA ARG A 76 -0.16 -19.61 -1.91
C ARG A 76 -0.32 -19.24 -0.44
N SER A 77 0.67 -18.59 0.17
CA SER A 77 0.60 -18.17 1.57
C SER A 77 -0.45 -17.08 1.76
N LEU A 78 -0.47 -16.11 0.84
CA LEU A 78 -1.49 -15.07 0.81
C LEU A 78 -2.89 -15.66 0.58
N GLU A 79 -3.06 -16.65 -0.31
CA GLU A 79 -4.35 -17.32 -0.52
C GLU A 79 -4.85 -18.00 0.76
N ALA A 80 -3.96 -18.68 1.47
CA ALA A 80 -4.31 -19.33 2.73
C ALA A 80 -4.77 -18.29 3.78
N ALA A 81 -4.07 -17.14 3.87
CA ALA A 81 -4.44 -16.05 4.76
C ALA A 81 -5.80 -15.42 4.36
N VAL A 82 -5.97 -15.07 3.09
CA VAL A 82 -7.21 -14.53 2.51
C VAL A 82 -8.42 -15.44 2.79
N ARG A 83 -8.25 -16.76 2.74
CA ARG A 83 -9.32 -17.69 3.14
C ARG A 83 -9.58 -17.66 4.63
N ARG A 84 -8.55 -17.61 5.50
CA ARG A 84 -8.76 -17.47 6.96
C ARG A 84 -9.50 -16.18 7.31
N TRP A 85 -9.25 -15.10 6.59
CA TRP A 85 -9.97 -13.83 6.79
C TRP A 85 -11.42 -13.84 6.25
N GLY A 86 -11.90 -14.98 5.73
CA GLY A 86 -13.28 -15.13 5.29
C GLY A 86 -13.58 -14.51 3.91
N VAL A 87 -12.57 -14.10 3.14
CA VAL A 87 -12.75 -13.43 1.84
C VAL A 87 -13.39 -14.36 0.82
N ARG A 88 -14.42 -13.87 0.12
CA ARG A 88 -15.17 -14.63 -0.89
C ARG A 88 -15.17 -13.92 -2.24
N ARG A 89 -15.16 -14.70 -3.33
CA ARG A 89 -15.05 -14.17 -4.70
C ARG A 89 -16.16 -13.21 -5.12
N ASN A 90 -17.35 -13.35 -4.54
CA ASN A 90 -18.54 -12.58 -4.88
C ASN A 90 -18.89 -11.52 -3.83
N ARG A 91 -17.94 -11.14 -2.98
CA ARG A 91 -18.13 -10.12 -1.94
C ARG A 91 -17.08 -9.02 -2.10
N PRO A 92 -17.46 -7.74 -2.02
CA PRO A 92 -16.49 -6.67 -1.92
C PRO A 92 -15.65 -6.83 -0.65
N VAL A 93 -14.38 -6.42 -0.76
CA VAL A 93 -13.44 -6.32 0.35
C VAL A 93 -13.17 -4.84 0.60
N VAL A 94 -13.23 -4.42 1.85
CA VAL A 94 -12.79 -3.10 2.29
C VAL A 94 -11.65 -3.28 3.27
N VAL A 95 -10.52 -2.63 2.97
CA VAL A 95 -9.30 -2.68 3.78
C VAL A 95 -9.08 -1.33 4.44
N TYR A 96 -8.61 -1.33 5.68
CA TYR A 96 -8.32 -0.09 6.41
C TYR A 96 -7.21 -0.29 7.43
N ASP A 97 -6.70 0.83 7.93
CA ASP A 97 -5.76 0.92 9.04
C ASP A 97 -6.08 2.23 9.80
N ASP A 98 -5.23 2.68 10.70
CA ASP A 98 -5.34 3.95 11.43
C ASP A 98 -4.13 4.89 11.21
N TRP A 99 -3.18 4.50 10.35
CA TRP A 99 -1.92 5.21 10.17
C TRP A 99 -1.54 5.41 8.69
N ASN A 100 -1.89 6.59 8.18
CA ASN A 100 -1.47 7.11 6.86
C ASN A 100 -1.70 6.16 5.67
N ARG A 101 -2.68 5.25 5.77
CA ARG A 101 -3.07 4.29 4.73
C ARG A 101 -1.95 3.35 4.27
N ALA A 102 -0.80 3.32 4.95
CA ALA A 102 0.39 2.64 4.44
C ALA A 102 0.16 1.11 4.34
N ALA A 103 -0.40 0.53 5.38
CA ALA A 103 -0.63 -0.89 5.47
C ALA A 103 -1.88 -1.33 4.69
N SER A 104 -2.94 -0.51 4.72
CA SER A 104 -4.16 -0.75 3.94
C SER A 104 -3.92 -0.64 2.43
N ALA A 105 -3.08 0.30 1.99
CA ALA A 105 -2.64 0.36 0.60
C ALA A 105 -1.77 -0.85 0.21
N ARG A 106 -0.92 -1.35 1.13
CA ARG A 106 -0.11 -2.55 0.90
C ARG A 106 -1.00 -3.79 0.73
N LEU A 107 -1.98 -3.97 1.62
CA LEU A 107 -2.95 -5.05 1.51
C LEU A 107 -3.79 -4.93 0.23
N TRP A 108 -4.31 -3.74 -0.08
CA TRP A 108 -5.04 -3.48 -1.33
C TRP A 108 -4.22 -3.86 -2.57
N TRP A 109 -2.95 -3.45 -2.61
CA TRP A 109 -2.05 -3.76 -3.72
C TRP A 109 -1.81 -5.28 -3.84
N LEU A 110 -1.52 -5.97 -2.74
CA LEU A 110 -1.33 -7.42 -2.75
C LEU A 110 -2.58 -8.17 -3.25
N LEU A 111 -3.76 -7.80 -2.76
CA LEU A 111 -5.01 -8.45 -3.17
C LEU A 111 -5.34 -8.20 -4.64
N THR A 112 -5.10 -6.99 -5.15
CA THR A 112 -5.36 -6.64 -6.56
C THR A 112 -4.32 -7.23 -7.51
N THR A 113 -3.04 -7.26 -7.12
CA THR A 113 -1.97 -8.01 -7.79
C THR A 113 -2.28 -9.51 -7.89
N SER A 114 -3.03 -10.04 -6.93
CA SER A 114 -3.41 -11.45 -6.82
C SER A 114 -4.77 -11.79 -7.45
N GLY A 115 -5.39 -10.84 -8.17
CA GLY A 115 -6.62 -11.08 -8.95
C GLY A 115 -7.95 -10.81 -8.24
N LEU A 116 -7.95 -10.22 -7.05
CA LEU A 116 -9.19 -9.71 -6.45
C LEU A 116 -9.52 -8.32 -7.01
N SER A 117 -10.62 -8.22 -7.76
CA SER A 117 -11.02 -7.01 -8.49
C SER A 117 -11.90 -6.03 -7.70
N HIS A 118 -12.45 -6.44 -6.55
CA HIS A 118 -13.40 -5.65 -5.77
C HIS A 118 -12.86 -5.31 -4.38
N VAL A 119 -11.64 -4.76 -4.33
CA VAL A 119 -10.96 -4.35 -3.10
C VAL A 119 -10.88 -2.84 -3.06
N ARG A 120 -11.40 -2.23 -1.98
CA ARG A 120 -11.37 -0.77 -1.76
C ARG A 120 -10.70 -0.43 -0.44
N ILE A 121 -10.00 0.70 -0.39
CA ILE A 121 -9.43 1.27 0.83
C ILE A 121 -10.48 2.19 1.46
N LEU A 122 -10.70 2.05 2.78
CA LEU A 122 -11.51 3.03 3.52
C LEU A 122 -10.76 4.36 3.60
N ASP A 123 -11.29 5.36 2.91
CA ASP A 123 -10.67 6.68 2.81
C ASP A 123 -10.72 7.40 4.16
N GLY A 124 -9.55 7.82 4.65
CA GLY A 124 -9.38 8.32 6.03
C GLY A 124 -9.38 7.27 7.14
N GLY A 125 -9.54 5.98 6.80
CA GLY A 125 -9.40 4.85 7.70
C GLY A 125 -10.32 4.86 8.92
N LEU A 126 -9.84 4.26 10.02
CA LEU A 126 -10.59 4.16 11.29
C LEU A 126 -11.01 5.55 11.82
N SER A 127 -10.14 6.54 11.71
CA SER A 127 -10.42 7.91 12.14
C SER A 127 -11.61 8.53 11.40
N ALA A 128 -11.74 8.31 10.10
CA ALA A 128 -12.89 8.79 9.32
C ALA A 128 -14.18 8.04 9.69
N TRP A 129 -14.10 6.73 9.95
CA TRP A 129 -15.23 5.94 10.44
C TRP A 129 -15.78 6.46 11.77
N THR A 130 -14.92 6.64 12.77
CA THR A 130 -15.31 7.17 14.09
C THR A 130 -15.85 8.60 13.99
N ARG A 131 -15.23 9.45 13.16
CA ARG A 131 -15.71 10.83 12.94
C ARG A 131 -17.08 10.88 12.30
N ALA A 132 -17.42 9.91 11.45
CA ALA A 132 -18.74 9.75 10.85
C ALA A 132 -19.78 9.17 11.83
N GLY A 133 -19.41 8.92 13.09
CA GLY A 133 -20.29 8.33 14.10
C GLY A 133 -20.44 6.81 13.97
N GLY A 134 -19.52 6.14 13.27
CA GLY A 134 -19.50 4.69 13.15
C GLY A 134 -19.19 4.01 14.48
N GLU A 135 -19.94 2.96 14.80
CA GLU A 135 -19.72 2.15 16.01
C GLU A 135 -18.47 1.28 15.86
N LEU A 136 -17.87 0.90 16.99
CA LEU A 136 -16.75 -0.03 17.04
C LEU A 136 -17.15 -1.30 17.79
N GLU A 137 -16.67 -2.44 17.30
CA GLU A 137 -16.70 -3.71 18.01
C GLU A 137 -15.37 -3.96 18.72
N THR A 138 -15.39 -4.83 19.73
CA THR A 138 -14.21 -5.23 20.52
C THR A 138 -14.08 -6.75 20.50
N GLY A 139 -12.88 -7.26 20.80
CA GLY A 139 -12.58 -8.68 20.76
C GLY A 139 -12.07 -9.15 19.40
N ASP A 140 -12.05 -10.46 19.20
CA ASP A 140 -11.51 -11.08 17.99
C ASP A 140 -12.65 -11.59 17.09
N VAL A 141 -12.52 -11.39 15.78
CA VAL A 141 -13.47 -11.88 14.78
C VAL A 141 -12.85 -13.03 14.00
N CYS A 142 -13.36 -14.24 14.23
CA CYS A 142 -12.96 -15.45 13.52
C CYS A 142 -14.06 -15.89 12.54
N PRO A 143 -14.01 -15.49 11.25
CA PRO A 143 -15.03 -15.87 10.28
C PRO A 143 -14.87 -17.32 9.82
N GLU A 144 -15.94 -17.86 9.24
CA GLU A 144 -15.85 -19.10 8.46
C GLU A 144 -14.91 -18.91 7.26
N PRO A 145 -14.03 -19.89 6.97
CA PRO A 145 -13.10 -19.78 5.85
C PRO A 145 -13.77 -19.41 4.53
N GLY A 146 -13.14 -18.46 3.84
CA GLY A 146 -13.51 -17.94 2.55
C GLY A 146 -13.28 -18.93 1.41
N ASN A 147 -13.66 -18.53 0.19
CA ASN A 147 -13.52 -19.34 -1.03
C ASN A 147 -12.74 -18.63 -2.15
N ALA A 148 -12.07 -17.52 -1.80
CA ALA A 148 -11.18 -16.85 -2.74
C ALA A 148 -10.04 -17.77 -3.19
N THR A 149 -9.60 -17.56 -4.42
CA THR A 149 -8.40 -18.15 -4.98
C THR A 149 -7.62 -17.01 -5.60
N LEU A 150 -6.31 -17.03 -5.39
CA LEU A 150 -5.39 -16.01 -5.82
C LEU A 150 -4.50 -16.55 -6.93
N LEU A 151 -4.18 -15.69 -7.89
CA LEU A 151 -3.23 -15.97 -8.96
C LEU A 151 -2.51 -14.67 -9.32
N PRO A 152 -1.24 -14.72 -9.73
CA PRO A 152 -0.35 -15.89 -9.82
C PRO A 152 0.30 -16.30 -8.48
N GLU A 153 1.09 -17.39 -8.47
CA GLU A 153 1.83 -17.84 -7.27
C GLU A 153 3.03 -16.94 -6.95
N ASP A 154 3.68 -16.38 -7.97
CA ASP A 154 4.74 -15.39 -7.81
C ASP A 154 4.16 -13.97 -7.90
N LEU A 155 4.10 -13.26 -6.78
CA LEU A 155 3.54 -11.91 -6.73
C LEU A 155 4.50 -10.84 -7.26
N TYR A 156 5.76 -11.19 -7.53
CA TYR A 156 6.70 -10.30 -8.23
C TYR A 156 6.40 -10.25 -9.75
N ASP A 157 5.69 -11.23 -10.30
CA ASP A 157 5.15 -11.27 -11.67
C ASP A 157 3.60 -11.32 -11.63
N GLY A 158 3.01 -10.48 -10.78
CA GLY A 158 1.58 -10.44 -10.56
C GLY A 158 0.79 -9.64 -11.60
N LEU A 159 -0.51 -9.42 -11.34
CA LEU A 159 -1.39 -8.73 -12.28
C LEU A 159 -1.25 -7.19 -12.28
N GLN A 160 -0.58 -6.62 -11.28
CA GLN A 160 -0.22 -5.20 -11.28
C GLN A 160 1.25 -5.05 -11.69
N PRO A 161 1.62 -3.94 -12.35
CA PRO A 161 3.00 -3.73 -12.76
C PRO A 161 3.96 -3.70 -11.56
N THR A 162 5.03 -4.46 -11.68
CA THR A 162 6.12 -4.55 -10.71
C THR A 162 7.44 -4.19 -11.39
N LEU A 163 8.42 -3.76 -10.60
CA LEU A 163 9.77 -3.49 -11.05
C LEU A 163 10.74 -4.35 -10.25
N THR A 164 11.74 -4.86 -10.94
CA THR A 164 13.00 -5.31 -10.34
C THR A 164 13.86 -4.11 -9.94
N ALA A 165 14.91 -4.36 -9.15
CA ALA A 165 15.88 -3.32 -8.81
C ALA A 165 16.53 -2.72 -10.07
N ASP A 166 16.86 -3.56 -11.06
CA ASP A 166 17.51 -3.11 -12.30
C ASP A 166 16.58 -2.25 -13.15
N GLU A 167 15.32 -2.66 -13.35
CA GLU A 167 14.33 -1.87 -14.10
C GLU A 167 14.06 -0.51 -13.45
N ALA A 168 13.97 -0.47 -12.11
CA ALA A 168 13.82 0.78 -11.38
C ALA A 168 15.03 1.71 -11.59
N GLY A 169 16.25 1.18 -11.42
CA GLY A 169 17.49 1.96 -11.56
C GLY A 169 17.74 2.44 -12.99
N ASP A 170 17.62 1.56 -13.98
CA ASP A 170 17.85 1.91 -15.38
C ASP A 170 16.76 2.83 -15.93
N GLY A 171 15.50 2.60 -15.56
CA GLY A 171 14.40 3.45 -15.96
C GLY A 171 14.53 4.88 -15.43
N ALA A 172 14.88 5.03 -14.14
CA ALA A 172 15.12 6.33 -13.53
C ALA A 172 16.32 7.06 -14.17
N ARG A 173 17.45 6.36 -14.30
CA ARG A 173 18.70 6.92 -14.84
C ARG A 173 18.58 7.38 -16.30
N THR A 174 17.82 6.65 -17.11
CA THR A 174 17.63 6.97 -18.54
C THR A 174 16.48 7.95 -18.78
N GLY A 175 15.67 8.24 -17.75
CA GLY A 175 14.48 9.08 -17.86
C GLY A 175 13.30 8.39 -18.56
N SER A 176 13.36 7.08 -18.81
CA SER A 176 12.25 6.32 -19.40
C SER A 176 11.16 5.96 -18.38
N LEU A 177 11.44 6.15 -17.09
CA LEU A 177 10.53 5.90 -15.97
C LEU A 177 10.66 7.05 -14.96
N ALA A 178 9.55 7.71 -14.65
CA ALA A 178 9.49 8.63 -13.51
C ALA A 178 9.39 7.81 -12.21
N LEU A 179 10.55 7.52 -11.61
CA LEU A 179 10.62 6.76 -10.36
C LEU A 179 10.41 7.67 -9.15
N LEU A 180 9.37 7.38 -8.37
CA LEU A 180 8.99 8.15 -7.19
C LEU A 180 9.47 7.45 -5.90
N ASP A 181 10.22 8.18 -5.08
CA ASP A 181 10.57 7.76 -3.72
C ASP A 181 9.56 8.29 -2.70
N ALA A 182 8.86 7.37 -2.04
CA ALA A 182 7.82 7.67 -1.07
C ALA A 182 8.32 8.02 0.34
N ARG A 183 9.63 7.96 0.59
CA ARG A 183 10.22 8.24 1.91
C ARG A 183 10.16 9.73 2.24
N ALA A 184 10.35 10.03 3.53
CA ALA A 184 10.49 11.41 4.00
C ALA A 184 11.68 12.11 3.30
N PRO A 185 11.59 13.42 3.03
CA PRO A 185 12.59 14.15 2.26
C PRO A 185 14.01 14.05 2.84
N GLU A 186 14.16 14.07 4.16
CA GLU A 186 15.43 13.94 4.87
C GLU A 186 16.10 12.57 4.66
N ARG A 187 15.31 11.51 4.48
CA ARG A 187 15.82 10.17 4.13
C ARG A 187 16.28 10.12 2.68
N PHE A 188 15.49 10.70 1.78
CA PHE A 188 15.83 10.83 0.36
C PHE A 188 17.15 11.60 0.18
N ARG A 189 17.29 12.77 0.83
CA ARG A 189 18.48 13.63 0.70
C ARG A 189 19.74 13.09 1.40
N ALA A 190 19.66 11.94 2.09
CA ALA A 190 20.73 11.36 2.90
C ALA A 190 21.09 12.18 4.16
N GLU A 191 20.18 12.99 4.69
CA GLU A 191 20.38 13.75 5.93
C GLU A 191 20.21 12.86 7.16
N VAL A 192 19.28 11.90 7.08
CA VAL A 192 18.98 10.92 8.13
C VAL A 192 18.78 9.55 7.49
N GLU A 193 19.54 8.53 7.91
CA GLU A 193 19.24 7.14 7.57
C GLU A 193 19.34 6.27 8.83
N PRO A 194 18.19 5.97 9.47
CA PRO A 194 18.20 5.24 10.72
C PRO A 194 18.13 3.72 10.53
N ILE A 195 17.84 3.22 9.32
CA ILE A 195 17.38 1.84 9.10
C ILE A 195 18.25 1.08 8.09
N ASP A 196 18.57 1.71 6.96
CA ASP A 196 19.16 1.03 5.80
C ASP A 196 20.69 1.13 5.72
N ALA A 197 21.30 0.24 4.92
CA ALA A 197 22.76 0.09 4.82
C ALA A 197 23.47 1.32 4.21
N ALA A 198 22.74 2.14 3.46
CA ALA A 198 23.24 3.38 2.88
C ALA A 198 22.20 4.50 2.97
N ALA A 199 22.67 5.72 3.24
CA ALA A 199 21.88 6.94 3.19
C ALA A 199 21.85 7.52 1.78
N GLY A 200 20.67 7.89 1.30
CA GLY A 200 20.46 8.46 -0.05
C GLY A 200 19.25 7.85 -0.75
N HIS A 201 19.25 7.95 -2.08
CA HIS A 201 18.18 7.47 -2.96
C HIS A 201 18.73 6.85 -4.26
N ILE A 202 17.83 6.21 -5.01
CA ILE A 202 18.13 5.64 -6.33
C ILE A 202 18.38 6.81 -7.30
N PRO A 203 19.53 6.89 -7.99
CA PRO A 203 19.83 8.01 -8.89
C PRO A 203 18.76 8.21 -9.98
N GLY A 204 18.35 9.46 -10.19
CA GLY A 204 17.28 9.85 -11.12
C GLY A 204 15.87 9.75 -10.53
N ALA A 205 15.71 9.29 -9.29
CA ALA A 205 14.41 9.23 -8.62
C ALA A 205 13.97 10.62 -8.11
N LYS A 206 12.67 10.88 -8.12
CA LYS A 206 12.08 12.12 -7.59
C LYS A 206 11.39 11.84 -6.27
N ASN A 207 11.57 12.69 -5.27
CA ASN A 207 10.92 12.49 -3.96
C ASN A 207 9.45 12.92 -3.98
N LEU A 208 8.54 12.01 -3.65
CA LEU A 208 7.13 12.29 -3.36
C LEU A 208 6.76 11.59 -2.05
N PRO A 209 6.96 12.22 -0.88
CA PRO A 209 6.61 11.63 0.40
C PRO A 209 5.14 11.18 0.39
N PHE A 210 4.87 9.93 0.74
CA PHE A 210 3.52 9.37 0.62
C PHE A 210 2.45 10.15 1.39
N THR A 211 2.83 10.79 2.50
CA THR A 211 1.95 11.64 3.31
C THR A 211 1.50 12.90 2.58
N ALA A 212 2.25 13.36 1.57
CA ALA A 212 1.84 14.49 0.74
C ALA A 212 0.63 14.17 -0.16
N LEU A 213 0.25 12.90 -0.29
CA LEU A 213 -0.96 12.46 -1.02
C LEU A 213 -2.19 12.40 -0.12
N LEU A 214 -2.06 12.73 1.16
CA LEU A 214 -3.13 12.67 2.14
C LEU A 214 -3.47 14.08 2.64
N ALA A 215 -4.76 14.35 2.80
CA ALA A 215 -5.26 15.52 3.49
C ALA A 215 -5.04 15.40 5.01
N ALA A 216 -5.18 16.53 5.72
CA ALA A 216 -4.98 16.58 7.18
C ALA A 216 -5.91 15.66 7.98
N ASP A 217 -7.06 15.27 7.41
CA ASP A 217 -8.03 14.38 8.05
C ASP A 217 -7.77 12.88 7.75
N GLY A 218 -6.69 12.58 7.01
CA GLY A 218 -6.23 11.25 6.63
C GLY A 218 -6.78 10.73 5.30
N THR A 219 -7.66 11.47 4.62
CA THR A 219 -8.21 11.07 3.32
C THR A 219 -7.21 11.30 2.19
N PHE A 220 -7.34 10.59 1.07
CA PHE A 220 -6.57 10.88 -0.13
C PHE A 220 -6.94 12.27 -0.68
N LEU A 221 -5.94 13.01 -1.17
CA LEU A 221 -6.18 14.29 -1.83
C LEU A 221 -7.13 14.16 -3.04
N PRO A 222 -7.83 15.24 -3.42
CA PRO A 222 -8.61 15.30 -4.66
C PRO A 222 -7.77 15.00 -5.91
N ASP A 223 -8.44 14.56 -6.99
CA ASP A 223 -7.81 14.10 -8.23
C ASP A 223 -6.89 15.15 -8.89
N ASP A 224 -7.30 16.42 -8.87
CA ASP A 224 -6.56 17.55 -9.42
C ASP A 224 -5.30 17.85 -8.59
N ALA A 225 -5.38 17.75 -7.27
CA ALA A 225 -4.24 17.92 -6.38
C ALA A 225 -3.20 16.81 -6.56
N ILE A 226 -3.63 15.54 -6.67
CA ILE A 226 -2.71 14.41 -6.96
C ILE A 226 -2.03 14.63 -8.32
N THR A 227 -2.79 15.03 -9.34
CA THR A 227 -2.24 15.32 -10.67
C THR A 227 -1.25 16.49 -10.64
N GLY A 228 -1.55 17.54 -9.86
CA GLY A 228 -0.67 18.69 -9.64
C GLY A 228 0.68 18.28 -9.05
N LEU A 229 0.69 17.41 -8.04
CA LEU A 229 1.94 16.92 -7.41
C LEU A 229 2.87 16.20 -8.40
N LEU A 230 2.31 15.53 -9.41
CA LEU A 230 3.09 14.89 -10.49
C LEU A 230 3.65 15.95 -11.45
N LEU A 231 2.83 16.91 -11.87
CA LEU A 231 3.23 17.99 -12.78
C LEU A 231 4.32 18.88 -12.18
N GLU A 232 4.25 19.18 -10.88
CA GLU A 232 5.31 19.91 -10.14
C GLU A 232 6.66 19.19 -10.19
N ARG A 233 6.62 17.87 -10.32
CA ARG A 233 7.80 17.01 -10.49
C ARG A 233 8.15 16.79 -11.96
N GLY A 234 7.51 17.50 -12.89
CA GLY A 234 7.72 17.35 -14.33
C GLY A 234 7.33 15.97 -14.85
N ILE A 235 6.30 15.35 -14.27
CA ILE A 235 5.75 14.07 -14.70
C ILE A 235 4.43 14.35 -15.44
N GLY A 236 4.47 14.26 -16.76
CA GLY A 236 3.33 14.40 -17.66
C GLY A 236 2.31 13.27 -17.51
N ALA A 237 1.17 13.39 -18.18
CA ALA A 237 0.07 12.42 -18.06
C ALA A 237 0.43 11.01 -18.58
N ASP A 238 1.22 10.94 -19.66
CA ASP A 238 1.55 9.69 -20.35
C ASP A 238 2.89 9.08 -19.91
N ASP A 239 3.63 9.75 -19.02
CA ASP A 239 4.93 9.25 -18.55
C ASP A 239 4.75 7.95 -17.75
N PRO A 240 5.58 6.92 -18.01
CA PRO A 240 5.62 5.74 -17.14
C PRO A 240 6.02 6.14 -15.72
N VAL A 241 5.28 5.66 -14.71
CA VAL A 241 5.57 5.95 -13.30
C VAL A 241 5.94 4.67 -12.57
N GLY A 242 7.01 4.75 -11.78
CA GLY A 242 7.39 3.74 -10.80
C GLY A 242 7.32 4.30 -9.40
N ALA A 243 7.13 3.47 -8.39
CA ALA A 243 7.16 3.88 -6.99
C ALA A 243 7.96 2.90 -6.12
N TYR A 244 8.75 3.44 -5.21
CA TYR A 244 9.46 2.69 -4.17
C TYR A 244 9.49 3.49 -2.87
N CYS A 245 9.90 2.86 -1.77
CA CYS A 245 10.05 3.55 -0.48
C CYS A 245 11.21 2.94 0.31
N GLY A 246 11.08 2.77 1.62
CA GLY A 246 12.04 2.01 2.43
C GLY A 246 12.02 0.51 2.11
N SER A 247 10.86 -0.13 2.21
CA SER A 247 10.73 -1.60 2.15
C SER A 247 9.47 -2.09 1.41
N GLY A 248 8.87 -1.27 0.55
CA GLY A 248 7.72 -1.68 -0.26
C GLY A 248 6.36 -1.57 0.41
N ILE A 249 6.24 -0.85 1.54
CA ILE A 249 4.96 -0.58 2.20
C ILE A 249 4.41 0.77 1.73
N SER A 250 4.97 1.90 2.17
CA SER A 250 4.39 3.23 1.92
C SER A 250 4.35 3.66 0.45
N ALA A 251 5.16 3.07 -0.42
CA ALA A 251 5.07 3.30 -1.87
C ALA A 251 3.71 2.88 -2.45
N THR A 252 3.04 1.90 -1.84
CA THR A 252 1.71 1.46 -2.29
C THR A 252 0.64 2.55 -2.12
N VAL A 253 0.85 3.54 -1.24
CA VAL A 253 -0.02 4.72 -1.13
C VAL A 253 0.08 5.58 -2.40
N ILE A 254 1.28 5.72 -2.99
CA ILE A 254 1.44 6.37 -4.30
C ILE A 254 0.68 5.56 -5.36
N VAL A 255 0.87 4.24 -5.40
CA VAL A 255 0.20 3.37 -6.37
C VAL A 255 -1.34 3.48 -6.25
N ALA A 256 -1.88 3.48 -5.03
CA ALA A 256 -3.32 3.63 -4.79
C ALA A 256 -3.83 5.03 -5.18
N ALA A 257 -3.09 6.10 -4.86
CA ALA A 257 -3.46 7.47 -5.23
C ALA A 257 -3.51 7.65 -6.76
N LEU A 258 -2.52 7.08 -7.47
CA LEU A 258 -2.48 7.12 -8.93
C LEU A 258 -3.61 6.29 -9.54
N ALA A 259 -3.87 5.09 -9.01
CA ALA A 259 -4.99 4.26 -9.46
C ALA A 259 -6.34 4.99 -9.27
N ALA A 260 -6.49 5.75 -8.18
CA ALA A 260 -7.70 6.52 -7.90
C ALA A 260 -7.96 7.64 -8.92
N VAL A 261 -6.91 8.20 -9.53
CA VAL A 261 -7.03 9.17 -10.65
C VAL A 261 -6.96 8.50 -12.03
N GLY A 262 -7.03 7.16 -12.08
CA GLY A 262 -7.04 6.39 -13.32
C GLY A 262 -5.67 6.19 -13.97
N ARG A 263 -4.58 6.41 -13.22
CA ARG A 263 -3.20 6.24 -13.69
C ARG A 263 -2.56 4.99 -13.07
N SER A 264 -1.88 4.20 -13.88
CA SER A 264 -1.12 3.04 -13.40
C SER A 264 0.29 3.46 -12.96
N ALA A 265 0.83 2.76 -11.97
CA ALA A 265 2.22 2.90 -11.55
C ALA A 265 2.81 1.54 -11.16
N ALA A 266 4.05 1.31 -11.59
CA ALA A 266 4.76 0.08 -11.27
C ALA A 266 5.40 0.16 -9.88
N MET A 267 5.30 -0.92 -9.13
CA MET A 267 5.77 -0.98 -7.75
C MET A 267 7.12 -1.70 -7.70
N PHE A 268 8.14 -1.12 -7.05
CA PHE A 268 9.40 -1.83 -6.74
C PHE A 268 9.36 -2.38 -5.30
N PRO A 269 9.09 -3.70 -5.09
CA PRO A 269 8.79 -4.21 -3.75
C PRO A 269 9.98 -4.19 -2.80
N GLY A 270 11.16 -4.59 -3.28
CA GLY A 270 12.35 -4.59 -2.43
C GLY A 270 12.79 -3.19 -2.02
N SER A 271 12.43 -2.18 -2.81
CA SER A 271 12.56 -0.76 -2.44
C SER A 271 14.00 -0.39 -2.02
N TRP A 272 14.18 0.69 -1.26
CA TRP A 272 15.50 1.16 -0.82
C TRP A 272 16.29 0.10 -0.05
N SER A 273 15.60 -0.74 0.72
CA SER A 273 16.25 -1.80 1.50
C SER A 273 16.91 -2.87 0.65
N GLN A 274 16.32 -3.25 -0.48
CA GLN A 274 16.97 -4.15 -1.43
C GLN A 274 18.08 -3.43 -2.18
N TRP A 275 17.83 -2.19 -2.62
CA TRP A 275 18.80 -1.41 -3.38
C TRP A 275 20.09 -1.16 -2.59
N SER A 276 19.97 -0.62 -1.38
CA SER A 276 21.10 -0.25 -0.52
C SER A 276 21.86 -1.44 0.06
N ALA A 277 21.25 -2.63 0.11
CA ALA A 277 21.92 -3.86 0.54
C ALA A 277 22.96 -4.36 -0.47
N ASP A 278 22.87 -3.94 -1.74
CA ASP A 278 23.85 -4.24 -2.78
C ASP A 278 24.84 -3.06 -2.92
N PRO A 279 26.08 -3.18 -2.40
CA PRO A 279 27.04 -2.09 -2.42
C PRO A 279 27.55 -1.73 -3.83
N SER A 280 27.24 -2.53 -4.84
CA SER A 280 27.59 -2.22 -6.24
C SER A 280 26.63 -1.22 -6.89
N ARG A 281 25.43 -1.02 -6.30
CA ARG A 281 24.42 -0.11 -6.84
C ARG A 281 24.74 1.34 -6.50
N PRO A 282 24.57 2.28 -7.44
CA PRO A 282 24.87 3.67 -7.19
C PRO A 282 23.86 4.30 -6.22
N VAL A 283 24.31 5.25 -5.42
CA VAL A 283 23.50 5.99 -4.45
C VAL A 283 23.66 7.48 -4.69
N ALA A 284 22.55 8.17 -4.93
CA ALA A 284 22.50 9.62 -5.03
C ALA A 284 22.17 10.25 -3.65
N ARG A 285 22.52 11.53 -3.48
CA ARG A 285 22.35 12.31 -2.24
C ARG A 285 22.00 13.76 -2.58
N GLY A 286 21.34 14.46 -1.67
CA GLY A 286 20.85 15.82 -1.92
C GLY A 286 19.54 15.86 -2.71
N GLU A 287 19.26 16.99 -3.34
CA GLU A 287 18.05 17.21 -4.16
C GLU A 287 18.23 16.72 -5.59
N GLU A 288 17.15 16.23 -6.21
CA GLU A 288 17.02 15.90 -7.65
C GLU A 288 15.65 16.34 -8.20
#